data_AF-A0A6A4ZSC8-F1
#
_entry.id   AF-A0A6A4ZSC8-F1
#
_cell.length_a   1.000
_cell.length_b   1.000
_cell.length_c   1.000
_cell.angle_alpha   90.00
_cell.angle_beta   90.00
_cell.angle_gamma   90.00
#
_symmetry.space_group_name_H-M   'P 1'
#
loop_
_entity.id
_entity.type
_entity.pdbx_description
1 polymer ?
#
loop_
_entity_poly.entity_id
_entity_poly.type
_entity_poly.pdbx_seq_one_letter_code
_entity_poly.pdbx_strand_id
1 'polypeptide(L)'
;MCPIPTSFQLVTATAARTPAKNPSVHFSICAINMNISECIFNGCANPRVSNTTKCAFHKNRDKCRMTECHNQVYARGLCVRHGGKKQCAFEGCVGNARSGSFCCRHGQPSKKKLCDHHGCTRVAHANHKCVAHGGGRKCKVASCASHARQ
;
A
#
# COMPACT_ATOMS: atom_id res chain seq x y z
N MET A 1 17.37 -33.10 41.06
CA MET A 1 18.44 -32.77 42.02
C MET A 1 19.28 -31.66 41.41
N CYS A 2 19.05 -30.43 41.86
CA CYS A 2 19.82 -29.25 41.51
C CYS A 2 20.78 -28.93 42.66
N PRO A 3 22.04 -28.54 42.42
CA PRO A 3 22.82 -27.82 43.40
C PRO A 3 22.70 -26.30 43.23
N ILE A 4 22.77 -25.65 44.39
CA ILE A 4 22.60 -24.22 44.68
C ILE A 4 24.01 -23.60 44.78
N PRO A 5 24.19 -22.33 44.43
CA PRO A 5 25.01 -21.43 45.27
C PRO A 5 24.22 -20.13 45.59
N THR A 6 23.84 -19.87 46.85
CA THR A 6 24.57 -19.16 47.93
C THR A 6 25.08 -17.75 47.56
N SER A 7 24.17 -16.78 47.71
CA SER A 7 24.28 -15.52 48.50
C SER A 7 25.38 -14.45 48.22
N PHE A 8 24.93 -13.18 48.33
CA PHE A 8 25.65 -11.90 48.55
C PHE A 8 26.33 -11.27 47.30
N GLN A 9 26.13 -10.02 46.87
CA GLN A 9 25.62 -8.76 47.46
C GLN A 9 24.85 -7.92 46.41
N LEU A 10 23.92 -7.09 46.88
CA LEU A 10 23.38 -5.95 46.13
C LEU A 10 24.48 -4.90 45.93
N VAL A 11 24.66 -4.44 44.69
CA VAL A 11 25.21 -3.12 44.40
C VAL A 11 24.10 -2.23 43.86
N THR A 12 23.74 -1.23 44.64
CA THR A 12 22.83 -0.14 44.27
C THR A 12 23.58 0.85 43.38
N ALA A 13 23.20 0.94 42.11
CA ALA A 13 23.63 2.02 41.23
C ALA A 13 22.67 3.21 41.37
N THR A 14 22.96 4.11 42.32
CA THR A 14 22.36 5.44 42.39
C THR A 14 23.08 6.38 41.43
N ALA A 15 22.52 6.57 40.24
CA ALA A 15 22.90 7.68 39.35
C ALA A 15 21.87 8.81 39.50
N ALA A 16 22.20 9.77 40.38
CA ALA A 16 21.54 11.06 40.44
C ALA A 16 21.78 11.83 39.13
N ARG A 17 20.71 12.21 38.42
CA ARG A 17 20.75 13.25 37.40
C ARG A 17 19.99 14.47 37.91
N THR A 18 20.69 15.59 37.88
CA THR A 18 20.29 16.92 38.32
C THR A 18 19.12 17.47 37.49
N PRO A 19 18.37 18.46 38.04
CA PRO A 19 17.25 19.09 37.34
C PRO A 19 17.75 20.06 36.26
N ALA A 20 17.49 19.72 34.99
CA ALA A 20 17.61 20.69 33.90
C ALA A 20 16.42 21.64 33.94
N LYS A 21 16.74 22.92 34.13
CA LYS A 21 15.83 24.06 34.22
C LYS A 21 15.00 24.20 32.94
N ASN A 22 13.68 24.31 33.10
CA ASN A 22 12.80 24.96 32.12
C ASN A 22 13.01 26.48 32.26
N PRO A 23 13.24 27.20 31.16
CA PRO A 23 12.23 28.20 30.85
C PRO A 23 11.93 28.28 29.34
N SER A 24 10.71 28.72 29.04
CA SER A 24 10.13 29.02 27.73
C SER A 24 9.67 27.81 26.91
N VAL A 25 8.50 27.31 27.30
CA VAL A 25 7.56 26.62 26.39
C VAL A 25 7.20 27.57 25.24
N HIS A 26 8.05 27.64 24.21
CA HIS A 26 7.56 28.02 22.89
C HIS A 26 6.65 26.87 22.46
N PHE A 27 5.35 27.10 22.63
CA PHE A 27 4.28 26.22 22.20
C PHE A 27 4.36 26.15 20.68
N SER A 28 5.23 25.28 20.16
CA SER A 28 5.24 24.91 18.74
C SER A 28 3.97 24.11 18.51
N ILE A 29 2.87 24.85 18.33
CA ILE A 29 1.78 24.44 17.47
C ILE A 29 2.47 24.07 16.17
N CYS A 30 2.63 22.77 15.89
CA CYS A 30 2.92 22.33 14.54
C CYS A 30 1.81 22.90 13.68
N ALA A 31 2.08 24.06 13.07
CA ALA A 31 1.22 24.68 12.11
C ALA A 31 1.04 23.64 11.02
N ILE A 32 -0.11 22.98 11.05
CA ILE A 32 -0.57 22.16 9.94
C ILE A 32 -0.65 23.17 8.80
N ASN A 33 0.34 23.17 7.91
CA ASN A 33 0.33 23.92 6.66
C ASN A 33 -0.81 23.34 5.82
N MET A 34 -2.04 23.74 6.15
CA MET A 34 -3.20 23.58 5.29
C MET A 34 -3.05 24.62 4.20
N ASN A 35 -2.26 24.28 3.18
CA ASN A 35 -2.19 25.07 1.96
C ASN A 35 -3.60 25.03 1.34
N ILE A 36 -4.41 26.06 1.60
CA ILE A 36 -5.81 26.15 1.17
C ILE A 36 -5.94 26.13 -0.36
N SER A 37 -4.84 26.31 -1.08
CA SER A 37 -4.70 26.25 -2.54
C SER A 37 -4.59 24.82 -3.11
N GLU A 38 -4.26 23.80 -2.32
CA GLU A 38 -3.90 22.47 -2.82
C GLU A 38 -5.02 21.44 -2.62
N CYS A 39 -5.13 20.50 -3.56
CA CYS A 39 -6.14 19.45 -3.53
C CYS A 39 -6.20 18.70 -2.19
N ILE A 40 -7.41 18.44 -1.69
CA ILE A 40 -7.67 17.73 -0.43
C ILE A 40 -7.15 16.28 -0.37
N PHE A 41 -6.62 15.71 -1.46
CA PHE A 41 -6.13 14.33 -1.47
C PHE A 41 -4.68 14.28 -1.01
N ASN A 42 -4.37 13.34 -0.11
CA ASN A 42 -3.01 13.17 0.42
C ASN A 42 -1.98 13.00 -0.72
N GLY A 43 -0.93 13.83 -0.69
CA GLY A 43 0.17 13.79 -1.67
C GLY A 43 -0.18 14.40 -3.04
N CYS A 44 -1.31 15.10 -3.18
CA CYS A 44 -1.67 15.77 -4.41
C CYS A 44 -1.29 17.25 -4.36
N ALA A 45 -0.23 17.62 -5.08
CA ALA A 45 0.23 19.01 -5.22
C ALA A 45 -0.57 19.84 -6.25
N ASN A 46 -1.58 19.25 -6.90
CA ASN A 46 -2.36 19.98 -7.89
C ASN A 46 -3.23 21.04 -7.22
N PRO A 47 -3.34 22.24 -7.81
CA PRO A 47 -4.17 23.30 -7.28
C PRO A 47 -5.65 22.89 -7.31
N ARG A 48 -6.41 23.38 -6.32
CA ARG A 48 -7.87 23.26 -6.30
C ARG A 48 -8.46 24.01 -7.50
N VAL A 49 -9.52 23.46 -8.07
CA VAL A 49 -10.34 24.24 -9.01
C VAL A 49 -11.25 25.18 -8.21
N SER A 50 -11.61 26.31 -8.79
CA SER A 50 -12.45 27.33 -8.15
C SER A 50 -13.73 26.70 -7.60
N ASN A 51 -14.08 27.05 -6.35
CA ASN A 51 -15.29 26.60 -5.64
C ASN A 51 -15.35 25.12 -5.23
N THR A 52 -14.21 24.42 -5.16
CA THR A 52 -14.16 23.06 -4.59
C THR A 52 -12.87 22.80 -3.83
N THR A 53 -12.84 21.73 -3.04
CA THR A 53 -11.66 21.28 -2.29
C THR A 53 -10.75 20.36 -3.12
N LYS A 54 -11.10 20.06 -4.38
CA LYS A 54 -10.44 19.08 -5.24
C LYS A 54 -9.78 19.75 -6.47
N CYS A 55 -8.76 19.11 -7.03
CA CYS A 55 -8.20 19.52 -8.33
C CYS A 55 -9.02 18.95 -9.51
N ALA A 56 -8.72 19.40 -10.72
CA ALA A 56 -9.41 18.95 -11.94
C ALA A 56 -9.29 17.43 -12.17
N PHE A 57 -8.16 16.82 -11.78
CA PHE A 57 -7.93 15.37 -11.90
C PHE A 57 -8.76 14.56 -10.89
N HIS A 58 -9.05 15.15 -9.74
CA HIS A 58 -9.78 14.49 -8.66
C HIS A 58 -11.26 14.89 -8.56
N LYS A 59 -11.80 15.65 -9.53
CA LYS A 59 -13.20 16.13 -9.51
C LYS A 59 -14.23 15.01 -9.28
N ASN A 60 -13.98 13.83 -9.89
CA ASN A 60 -14.85 12.65 -9.81
C ASN A 60 -14.28 11.57 -8.87
N ARG A 61 -13.47 11.94 -7.88
CA ARG A 61 -12.90 11.01 -6.90
C ARG A 61 -13.45 11.34 -5.53
N ASP A 62 -13.89 10.31 -4.82
CA ASP A 62 -14.38 10.45 -3.47
C ASP A 62 -13.27 10.23 -2.44
N LYS A 63 -13.36 11.02 -1.37
CA LYS A 63 -12.53 10.89 -0.18
C LYS A 63 -13.15 9.82 0.73
N CYS A 64 -12.29 9.07 1.40
CA CYS A 64 -12.69 8.12 2.42
C CYS A 64 -13.59 8.78 3.48
N ARG A 65 -14.70 8.11 3.84
CA ARG A 65 -15.70 8.62 4.79
C ARG A 65 -15.20 8.78 6.23
N MET A 66 -14.12 8.08 6.61
CA MET A 66 -13.51 8.25 7.93
C MET A 66 -13.05 9.70 8.15
N THR A 67 -13.30 10.22 9.35
CA THR A 67 -12.91 11.56 9.78
C THR A 67 -11.41 11.79 9.56
N GLU A 68 -11.03 12.98 9.10
CA GLU A 68 -9.64 13.36 8.82
C GLU A 68 -8.88 12.43 7.86
N CYS A 69 -9.58 11.62 7.06
CA CYS A 69 -8.95 10.80 6.04
C CYS A 69 -8.99 11.48 4.69
N HIS A 70 -7.83 11.75 4.11
CA HIS A 70 -7.68 12.38 2.80
C HIS A 70 -7.30 11.38 1.69
N ASN A 71 -7.46 10.09 1.94
CA ASN A 71 -7.21 9.05 0.95
C ASN A 71 -8.42 8.83 0.06
N GLN A 72 -8.16 8.43 -1.19
CA GLN A 72 -9.22 8.06 -2.13
C GLN A 72 -9.98 6.80 -1.68
N VAL A 73 -11.30 6.81 -1.90
CA VAL A 73 -12.14 5.64 -1.78
C VAL A 73 -11.66 4.55 -2.73
N TYR A 74 -11.51 3.34 -2.18
CA TYR A 74 -11.32 2.13 -2.96
C TYR A 74 -12.67 1.48 -3.27
N ALA A 75 -13.48 1.22 -2.23
CA ALA A 75 -14.83 0.69 -2.34
C ALA A 75 -15.64 1.02 -1.09
N ARG A 76 -16.98 1.03 -1.20
CA ARG A 76 -17.91 1.22 -0.07
C ARG A 76 -17.65 2.50 0.74
N GLY A 77 -17.20 3.58 0.09
CA GLY A 77 -16.86 4.85 0.74
C GLY A 77 -15.59 4.82 1.61
N LEU A 78 -14.80 3.76 1.56
CA LEU A 78 -13.61 3.57 2.40
C LEU A 78 -12.35 3.40 1.56
N CYS A 79 -11.22 3.96 2.03
CA CYS A 79 -9.91 3.68 1.45
C CYS A 79 -9.39 2.30 1.90
N VAL A 80 -8.28 1.83 1.32
CA VAL A 80 -7.68 0.53 1.66
C VAL A 80 -7.39 0.40 3.16
N ARG A 81 -6.83 1.44 3.78
CA ARG A 81 -6.48 1.45 5.21
C ARG A 81 -7.72 1.38 6.13
N HIS A 82 -8.83 1.92 5.69
CA HIS A 82 -10.08 1.96 6.46
C HIS A 82 -11.07 0.88 6.03
N GLY A 83 -10.58 -0.24 5.47
CA GLY A 83 -11.42 -1.41 5.19
C GLY A 83 -12.10 -1.43 3.83
N GLY A 84 -11.75 -0.51 2.91
CA GLY A 84 -12.23 -0.53 1.53
C GLY A 84 -11.85 -1.82 0.80
N LYS A 85 -10.68 -2.40 1.13
CA LYS A 85 -10.18 -3.67 0.58
C LYS A 85 -10.33 -4.81 1.59
N LYS A 86 -10.78 -5.97 1.13
CA LYS A 86 -10.93 -7.17 1.96
C LYS A 86 -9.57 -7.60 2.53
N GLN A 87 -9.52 -7.93 3.82
CA GLN A 87 -8.35 -8.53 4.46
C GLN A 87 -8.24 -10.01 4.10
N CYS A 88 -7.03 -10.55 4.21
CA CYS A 88 -6.76 -11.97 4.07
C CYS A 88 -7.50 -12.74 5.17
N ALA A 89 -8.22 -13.79 4.80
CA ALA A 89 -8.96 -14.63 5.73
C ALA A 89 -8.09 -15.61 6.53
N PHE A 90 -6.80 -15.71 6.21
CA PHE A 90 -5.85 -16.50 7.00
C PHE A 90 -5.64 -15.87 8.38
N GLU A 91 -5.70 -16.69 9.43
CA GLU A 91 -5.62 -16.25 10.82
C GLU A 91 -4.32 -15.45 11.10
N GLY A 92 -4.46 -14.32 11.80
CA GLY A 92 -3.36 -13.42 12.10
C GLY A 92 -2.76 -12.66 10.89
N CYS A 93 -3.29 -12.83 9.68
CA CYS A 93 -2.76 -12.12 8.51
C CYS A 93 -3.35 -10.71 8.35
N VAL A 94 -2.50 -9.70 8.46
CA VAL A 94 -2.85 -8.28 8.19
C VAL A 94 -2.73 -7.87 6.71
N GLY A 95 -2.56 -8.85 5.82
CA GLY A 95 -2.40 -8.62 4.40
C GLY A 95 -3.73 -8.44 3.69
N ASN A 96 -3.75 -7.63 2.61
CA ASN A 96 -4.96 -7.48 1.81
C ASN A 96 -5.19 -8.67 0.86
N ALA A 97 -6.43 -9.16 0.77
CA ALA A 97 -6.80 -10.22 -0.16
C ALA A 97 -6.63 -9.77 -1.61
N ARG A 98 -5.98 -10.58 -2.44
CA ARG A 98 -5.73 -10.31 -3.88
C ARG A 98 -6.70 -11.08 -4.78
N SER A 99 -6.89 -12.36 -4.50
CA SER A 99 -7.78 -13.25 -5.24
C SER A 99 -8.66 -14.01 -4.25
N GLY A 100 -9.98 -13.96 -4.45
CA GLY A 100 -10.93 -14.53 -3.49
C GLY A 100 -10.78 -13.90 -2.10
N SER A 101 -10.52 -14.73 -1.09
CA SER A 101 -10.43 -14.31 0.31
C SER A 101 -9.00 -14.17 0.85
N PHE A 102 -7.96 -14.41 0.05
CA PHE A 102 -6.58 -14.55 0.55
C PHE A 102 -5.59 -13.59 -0.12
N CYS A 103 -4.51 -13.24 0.58
CA CYS A 103 -3.41 -12.44 0.05
C CYS A 103 -2.51 -13.27 -0.89
N CYS A 104 -1.45 -12.69 -1.46
CA CYS A 104 -0.55 -13.45 -2.34
C CYS A 104 0.25 -14.55 -1.63
N ARG A 105 0.38 -14.51 -0.31
CA ARG A 105 1.10 -15.55 0.47
C ARG A 105 0.21 -16.71 0.88
N HIS A 106 -1.09 -16.43 1.10
CA HIS A 106 -2.05 -17.42 1.60
C HIS A 106 -3.10 -17.83 0.55
N GLY A 107 -3.11 -17.17 -0.61
CA GLY A 107 -4.00 -17.51 -1.72
C GLY A 107 -3.46 -18.68 -2.51
N GLN A 108 -4.36 -19.34 -3.25
CA GLN A 108 -3.94 -20.44 -4.10
C GLN A 108 -2.92 -19.96 -5.14
N PRO A 109 -1.82 -20.71 -5.36
CA PRO A 109 -0.90 -20.39 -6.42
C PRO A 109 -1.65 -20.46 -7.75
N SER A 110 -1.59 -19.38 -8.53
CA SER A 110 -2.16 -19.37 -9.87
C SER A 110 -1.34 -20.34 -10.74
N LYS A 111 -1.97 -21.43 -11.17
CA LYS A 111 -1.36 -22.36 -12.13
C LYS A 111 -1.19 -21.62 -13.45
N LYS A 112 0.04 -21.27 -13.80
CA LYS A 112 0.37 -20.68 -15.10
C LYS A 112 0.05 -21.72 -16.19
N LYS A 113 -0.89 -21.41 -17.08
CA LYS A 113 -1.19 -22.28 -18.22
C LYS A 113 0.00 -22.28 -19.18
N LEU A 114 0.30 -23.43 -19.77
CA LEU A 114 1.30 -23.55 -20.83
C LEU A 114 0.70 -23.16 -22.18
N CYS A 115 1.58 -22.90 -23.15
CA CYS A 115 1.23 -22.62 -24.52
C CYS A 115 0.62 -23.87 -25.18
N ASP A 116 -0.52 -23.71 -25.82
CA ASP A 116 -1.26 -24.76 -26.53
C ASP A 116 -0.63 -25.20 -27.86
N HIS A 117 0.56 -24.68 -28.19
CA HIS A 117 1.26 -25.07 -29.40
C HIS A 117 1.99 -26.38 -29.15
N HIS A 118 1.85 -27.35 -30.05
CA HIS A 118 2.44 -28.67 -29.92
C HIS A 118 3.94 -28.60 -29.57
N GLY A 119 4.35 -29.31 -28.51
CA GLY A 119 5.73 -29.32 -28.02
C GLY A 119 6.22 -28.04 -27.33
N CYS A 120 5.37 -27.02 -27.11
CA CYS A 120 5.80 -25.78 -26.48
C CYS A 120 5.68 -25.82 -24.94
N THR A 121 6.80 -25.66 -24.25
CA THR A 121 6.87 -25.62 -22.78
C THR A 121 6.75 -24.21 -22.18
N ARG A 122 6.58 -23.19 -23.02
CA ARG A 122 6.47 -21.79 -22.56
C ARG A 122 5.11 -21.49 -21.95
N VAL A 123 5.09 -20.56 -21.00
CA VAL A 123 3.84 -20.09 -20.37
C VAL A 123 3.01 -19.31 -21.37
N ALA A 124 1.69 -19.57 -21.37
CA ALA A 124 0.72 -18.79 -22.11
C ALA A 124 0.50 -17.42 -21.46
N HIS A 125 0.48 -16.37 -22.29
CA HIS A 125 0.20 -15.00 -21.85
C HIS A 125 -1.24 -14.59 -22.17
N ALA A 126 -1.70 -14.88 -23.39
CA ALA A 126 -3.06 -14.63 -23.86
C ALA A 126 -3.46 -15.71 -24.88
N ASN A 127 -4.77 -15.92 -25.07
CA ASN A 127 -5.31 -16.88 -26.05
C ASN A 127 -4.71 -18.30 -25.93
N HIS A 128 -4.34 -18.73 -24.72
CA HIS A 128 -3.66 -19.99 -24.47
C HIS A 128 -2.30 -20.15 -25.18
N LYS A 129 -1.69 -19.08 -25.70
CA LYS A 129 -0.41 -19.11 -26.41
C LYS A 129 0.65 -18.26 -25.72
N CYS A 130 1.92 -18.62 -25.92
CA CYS A 130 3.05 -17.80 -25.48
C CYS A 130 3.28 -16.64 -26.46
N VAL A 131 4.13 -15.68 -26.10
CA VAL A 131 4.38 -14.46 -26.92
C VAL A 131 4.71 -14.81 -28.37
N ALA A 132 5.66 -15.72 -28.62
CA ALA A 132 6.06 -16.04 -29.99
C ALA A 132 5.04 -16.89 -30.77
N HIS A 133 4.11 -17.56 -30.09
CA HIS A 133 3.03 -18.31 -30.76
C HIS A 133 1.72 -17.50 -30.81
N GLY A 134 1.76 -16.18 -30.59
CA GLY A 134 0.59 -15.30 -30.75
C GLY A 134 -0.13 -14.92 -29.45
N GLY A 135 0.47 -15.18 -28.30
CA GLY A 135 0.00 -14.69 -26.99
C GLY A 135 0.43 -13.27 -26.65
N GLY A 136 1.25 -12.63 -27.49
CA GLY A 136 1.67 -11.24 -27.34
C GLY A 136 0.77 -10.29 -28.13
N ARG A 137 0.54 -9.08 -27.60
CA ARG A 137 -0.13 -8.01 -28.35
C ARG A 137 0.88 -7.36 -29.30
N LYS A 138 0.55 -7.21 -30.58
CA LYS A 138 1.39 -6.48 -31.55
C LYS A 138 1.34 -4.98 -31.29
N CYS A 139 2.43 -4.28 -31.62
CA CYS A 139 2.46 -2.82 -31.60
C CYS A 139 1.38 -2.25 -32.53
N LYS A 140 0.72 -1.16 -32.12
CA LYS A 140 -0.34 -0.52 -32.92
C LYS A 140 0.23 0.35 -34.06
N VAL A 141 1.50 0.72 -33.98
CA VAL A 141 2.16 1.54 -35.00
C VAL A 141 2.26 0.73 -36.29
N ALA A 142 1.81 1.31 -37.40
CA ALA A 142 1.90 0.70 -38.72
C ALA A 142 3.35 0.27 -39.01
N SER A 143 3.55 -0.90 -39.61
CA SER A 143 4.86 -1.50 -39.91
C SER A 143 5.75 -1.92 -38.71
N CYS A 144 5.28 -1.80 -37.47
CA CYS A 144 6.06 -2.23 -36.32
C CYS A 144 5.91 -3.74 -36.07
N ALA A 145 6.97 -4.53 -36.31
CA ALA A 145 6.97 -5.98 -36.09
C ALA A 145 7.10 -6.39 -34.60
N SER A 146 7.27 -5.43 -33.70
CA SER A 146 7.50 -5.70 -32.28
C SER A 146 6.21 -5.87 -31.47
N HIS A 147 6.33 -6.42 -30.27
CA HIS A 147 5.23 -6.57 -29.33
C HIS A 147 5.04 -5.28 -28.51
N ALA A 148 3.77 -4.93 -28.23
CA ALA A 148 3.43 -3.79 -27.38
C ALA A 148 3.87 -4.05 -25.92
N ARG A 149 4.55 -3.06 -25.34
CA ARG A 149 4.81 -3.02 -23.89
C ARG A 149 3.62 -2.36 -23.18
N GLN A 150 3.21 -2.93 -22.05
CA GLN A 150 2.17 -2.41 -21.17
C GLN A 150 2.80 -1.67 -20.01
#